data_AF-A0A9W8I1Z8-F1
#
_entry.id   AF-A0A9W8I1Z8-F1
#
_cell.length_a   1.000
_cell.length_b   1.000
_cell.length_c   1.000
_cell.angle_alpha   90.00
_cell.angle_beta   90.00
_cell.angle_gamma   90.00
#
_symmetry.space_group_name_H-M   'P 1'
#
loop_
_entity.id
_entity.type
_entity.pdbx_description
1 polymer ?
#
loop_
_entity_poly.entity_id
_entity_poly.type
_entity_poly.pdbx_seq_one_letter_code
_entity_poly.pdbx_strand_id
1 'polypeptide(L)'
;MSLGLALRSYSLPKAFHLTQRGLSTTAALRMASEKPANEKSFKIYRWNPDAPAEKPRMQEYKLDLNQTGPMVLDALIKIKNEVDSTLTFRRSCREGICGSCAMNIDGRNMLACITSIPKDQPTKDMVVYPLPHMFVVKDLVPDMTYFYKQYASIKPWLQRKDTLEPNKEILQSPEE
;
A
#
# COMPACT_ATOMS: atom_id res chain seq x y z
N MET A 1 -23.73 54.99 -76.74
CA MET A 1 -23.11 55.88 -75.75
C MET A 1 -24.03 56.00 -74.55
N SER A 2 -23.45 55.90 -73.36
CA SER A 2 -23.93 56.28 -72.03
C SER A 2 -25.11 55.54 -71.38
N LEU A 3 -24.79 55.11 -70.15
CA LEU A 3 -25.57 54.43 -69.13
C LEU A 3 -26.72 55.28 -68.56
N GLY A 4 -27.72 54.56 -68.05
CA GLY A 4 -27.95 54.56 -66.60
C GLY A 4 -29.27 55.17 -66.13
N LEU A 5 -30.13 54.34 -65.53
CA LEU A 5 -30.86 54.61 -64.29
C LEU A 5 -31.64 53.36 -63.88
N ALA A 6 -31.59 52.99 -62.60
CA ALA A 6 -32.77 52.77 -61.74
C ALA A 6 -32.48 51.76 -60.60
N LEU A 7 -32.70 52.26 -59.40
CA LEU A 7 -32.86 51.55 -58.14
C LEU A 7 -33.99 50.51 -58.21
N ARG A 8 -33.85 49.41 -57.47
CA ARG A 8 -34.77 49.06 -56.36
C ARG A 8 -34.39 47.75 -55.69
N SER A 9 -34.49 47.79 -54.37
CA SER A 9 -34.47 46.69 -53.42
C SER A 9 -35.60 45.69 -53.69
N TYR A 10 -35.29 44.40 -53.61
CA TYR A 10 -36.25 43.29 -53.63
C TYR A 10 -36.00 42.33 -52.46
N SER A 11 -37.11 41.80 -51.96
CA SER A 11 -37.30 41.04 -50.72
C SER A 11 -37.13 39.52 -50.91
N LEU A 12 -36.50 38.88 -49.89
CA LEU A 12 -36.62 37.50 -49.32
C LEU A 12 -36.69 36.27 -50.25
N PRO A 13 -36.06 35.13 -49.85
CA PRO A 13 -36.91 34.09 -49.24
C PRO A 13 -36.28 33.15 -48.18
N LYS A 14 -37.18 32.68 -47.31
CA LYS A 14 -37.39 31.32 -46.76
C LYS A 14 -36.35 30.67 -45.81
N ALA A 15 -36.79 30.60 -44.55
CA ALA A 15 -36.83 29.45 -43.63
C ALA A 15 -35.82 28.31 -43.86
N PHE A 16 -34.88 28.18 -42.92
CA PHE A 16 -34.16 26.94 -42.67
C PHE A 16 -34.61 26.39 -41.31
N HIS A 17 -35.26 25.21 -41.33
CA HIS A 17 -35.59 24.46 -40.13
C HIS A 17 -34.31 23.92 -39.48
N LEU A 18 -34.04 24.34 -38.24
CA LEU A 18 -33.03 23.73 -37.38
C LEU A 18 -33.54 22.34 -36.95
N THR A 19 -33.00 21.28 -37.54
CA THR A 19 -33.19 19.92 -37.05
C THR A 19 -32.31 19.74 -35.81
N GLN A 20 -32.93 19.67 -34.62
CA GLN A 20 -32.24 19.24 -33.41
C GLN A 20 -31.76 17.79 -33.58
N ARG A 21 -30.48 17.60 -33.86
CA ARG A 21 -29.79 16.34 -33.60
C ARG A 21 -29.63 16.22 -32.09
N GLY A 22 -30.53 15.47 -31.44
CA GLY A 22 -30.30 15.00 -30.08
C GLY A 22 -29.05 14.12 -30.08
N LEU A 23 -27.99 14.59 -29.41
CA LEU A 23 -26.85 13.74 -29.07
C LEU A 23 -27.36 12.70 -28.08
N SER A 24 -27.42 11.45 -28.54
CA SER A 24 -27.62 10.28 -27.70
C SER A 24 -26.60 10.32 -26.55
N THR A 25 -27.14 10.44 -25.35
CA THR A 25 -26.44 10.38 -24.06
C THR A 25 -25.51 9.17 -24.01
N THR A 26 -24.21 9.45 -23.96
CA THR A 26 -23.20 8.93 -23.02
C THR A 26 -23.66 7.84 -22.02
N ALA A 27 -24.08 6.67 -22.50
CA ALA A 27 -24.41 5.51 -21.66
C ALA A 27 -23.72 4.21 -22.12
N ALA A 28 -22.70 4.33 -22.96
CA ALA A 28 -21.90 3.20 -23.45
C ALA A 28 -20.43 3.30 -23.00
N LEU A 29 -20.18 3.75 -21.77
CA LEU A 29 -18.85 3.70 -21.16
C LEU A 29 -18.83 2.69 -20.01
N ARG A 30 -18.12 1.59 -20.31
CA ARG A 30 -17.43 0.69 -19.39
C ARG A 30 -18.30 -0.33 -18.64
N MET A 31 -18.75 -1.35 -19.36
CA MET A 31 -18.64 -2.70 -18.78
C MET A 31 -17.18 -3.13 -18.95
N ALA A 32 -16.36 -2.86 -17.93
CA ALA A 32 -15.10 -3.57 -17.83
C ALA A 32 -15.45 -5.06 -17.76
N SER A 33 -14.89 -5.86 -18.67
CA SER A 33 -14.92 -7.31 -18.56
C SER A 33 -14.25 -7.66 -17.23
N GLU A 34 -15.04 -7.90 -16.19
CA GLU A 34 -14.53 -8.29 -14.89
C GLU A 34 -13.93 -9.69 -15.05
N LYS A 35 -12.60 -9.72 -15.02
CA LYS A 35 -11.85 -10.97 -14.89
C LYS A 35 -12.41 -11.71 -13.66
N PRO A 36 -12.66 -13.02 -13.73
CA PRO A 36 -13.22 -13.75 -12.60
C PRO A 36 -12.38 -13.52 -11.34
N ALA A 37 -13.06 -13.29 -10.22
CA ALA A 37 -12.44 -13.00 -8.94
C ALA A 37 -11.41 -14.08 -8.60
N ASN A 38 -10.19 -13.66 -8.29
CA ASN A 38 -9.11 -14.55 -7.88
C ASN A 38 -8.97 -14.48 -6.38
N GLU A 39 -9.86 -15.17 -5.66
CA GLU A 39 -9.91 -15.11 -4.21
C GLU A 39 -8.73 -15.84 -3.56
N LYS A 40 -8.18 -15.22 -2.50
CA LYS A 40 -7.14 -15.77 -1.65
C LYS A 40 -7.49 -15.53 -0.19
N SER A 41 -7.29 -16.55 0.64
CA SER A 41 -7.52 -16.46 2.09
C SER A 41 -6.24 -16.11 2.86
N PHE A 42 -6.37 -15.20 3.82
CA PHE A 42 -5.35 -14.76 4.74
C PHE A 42 -5.82 -15.03 6.17
N LYS A 43 -5.07 -15.87 6.90
CA LYS A 43 -5.29 -16.16 8.33
C LYS A 43 -4.33 -15.33 9.15
N ILE A 44 -4.83 -14.34 9.86
CA ILE A 44 -4.02 -13.34 10.56
C ILE A 44 -4.22 -13.47 12.07
N TYR A 45 -3.12 -13.48 12.82
CA TYR A 45 -3.14 -13.40 14.28
C TYR A 45 -3.76 -12.10 14.78
N ARG A 46 -4.72 -12.22 15.70
CA ARG A 46 -5.42 -11.10 16.34
C ARG A 46 -5.33 -11.19 17.85
N TRP A 47 -5.02 -10.06 18.48
CA TRP A 47 -5.09 -9.89 19.93
C TRP A 47 -5.22 -8.41 20.27
N ASN A 48 -6.12 -8.07 21.20
CA ASN A 48 -6.42 -6.70 21.59
C ASN A 48 -6.10 -6.47 23.08
N PRO A 49 -5.15 -5.58 23.43
CA PRO A 49 -4.81 -5.29 24.82
C PRO A 49 -5.97 -4.64 25.60
N ASP A 50 -6.88 -3.95 24.91
CA ASP A 50 -8.03 -3.26 25.52
C ASP A 50 -9.10 -4.27 26.00
N ALA A 51 -9.04 -5.52 25.54
CA ALA A 51 -9.92 -6.62 25.93
C ALA A 51 -9.08 -7.82 26.41
N PRO A 52 -8.37 -7.71 27.56
CA PRO A 52 -7.36 -8.67 27.97
C PRO A 52 -7.90 -10.07 28.31
N ALA A 53 -9.22 -10.19 28.55
CA ALA A 53 -9.88 -11.47 28.75
C ALA A 53 -10.00 -12.29 27.45
N GLU A 54 -9.93 -11.64 26.29
CA GLU A 54 -9.98 -12.32 25.00
C GLU A 54 -8.65 -12.98 24.68
N LYS A 55 -8.71 -14.29 24.45
CA LYS A 55 -7.53 -15.05 24.03
C LYS A 55 -7.14 -14.68 22.59
N PRO A 56 -5.85 -14.74 22.24
CA PRO A 56 -5.42 -14.60 20.87
C PRO A 56 -6.13 -15.58 19.95
N ARG A 57 -6.44 -15.15 18.73
CA ARG A 57 -7.18 -15.94 17.74
C ARG A 57 -6.64 -15.71 16.33
N MET A 58 -6.94 -16.65 15.44
CA MET A 58 -6.73 -16.48 14.01
C MET A 58 -8.02 -15.97 13.38
N GLN A 59 -7.93 -14.86 12.64
CA GLN A 59 -9.04 -14.34 11.85
C GLN A 59 -8.77 -14.55 10.37
N GLU A 60 -9.77 -15.03 9.66
CA GLU A 60 -9.70 -15.24 8.21
C GLU A 60 -10.24 -14.03 7.46
N TYR A 61 -9.52 -13.63 6.41
CA TYR A 61 -9.91 -12.59 5.46
C TYR A 61 -9.75 -13.12 4.04
N LYS A 62 -10.79 -12.97 3.21
CA LYS A 62 -10.74 -13.33 1.79
C LYS A 62 -10.61 -12.07 0.95
N LEU A 63 -9.64 -12.06 0.04
CA LEU A 63 -9.38 -10.93 -0.86
C LEU A 63 -9.33 -11.40 -2.31
N ASP A 64 -9.84 -10.57 -3.22
CA ASP A 64 -9.60 -10.73 -4.66
C ASP A 64 -8.20 -10.20 -5.02
N LEU A 65 -7.32 -11.09 -5.48
CA LEU A 65 -5.96 -10.77 -5.91
C LEU A 65 -5.92 -9.96 -7.20
N ASN A 66 -6.98 -9.91 -8.01
CA ASN A 66 -7.05 -9.00 -9.16
C ASN A 66 -7.13 -7.52 -8.73
N GLN A 67 -7.60 -7.26 -7.50
CA GLN A 67 -7.78 -5.93 -6.92
C GLN A 67 -6.81 -5.65 -5.75
N THR A 68 -5.76 -6.47 -5.63
CA THR A 68 -4.76 -6.38 -4.56
C THR A 68 -3.38 -6.31 -5.19
N GLY A 69 -2.49 -5.53 -4.57
CA GLY A 69 -1.08 -5.50 -4.97
C GLY A 69 -0.39 -6.87 -4.79
N PRO A 70 0.79 -7.08 -5.39
CA PRO A 70 1.44 -8.38 -5.41
C PRO A 70 2.03 -8.81 -4.06
N MET A 71 2.22 -7.90 -3.11
CA MET A 71 2.92 -8.16 -1.85
C MET A 71 1.95 -8.40 -0.69
N VAL A 72 2.39 -9.14 0.32
CA VAL A 72 1.59 -9.39 1.54
C VAL A 72 1.23 -8.08 2.24
N LEU A 73 2.11 -7.08 2.23
CA LEU A 73 1.77 -5.76 2.79
C LEU A 73 0.58 -5.10 2.07
N ASP A 74 0.46 -5.28 0.75
CA ASP A 74 -0.67 -4.72 -0.01
C ASP A 74 -1.99 -5.35 0.43
N ALA A 75 -2.00 -6.66 0.65
CA ALA A 75 -3.15 -7.37 1.21
C ALA A 75 -3.50 -6.89 2.63
N LEU A 76 -2.51 -6.72 3.51
CA LEU A 76 -2.75 -6.21 4.87
C LEU A 76 -3.32 -4.79 4.87
N ILE A 77 -2.81 -3.91 4.00
CA ILE A 77 -3.33 -2.56 3.83
C ILE A 77 -4.76 -2.59 3.28
N LYS A 78 -5.03 -3.42 2.27
CA LYS A 78 -6.38 -3.57 1.71
C LYS A 78 -7.38 -4.05 2.76
N ILE A 79 -7.03 -5.08 3.54
CA ILE A 79 -7.86 -5.55 4.67
C ILE A 79 -8.14 -4.40 5.63
N LYS A 80 -7.10 -3.66 6.04
CA LYS A 80 -7.28 -2.56 6.99
C LYS A 80 -8.16 -1.44 6.44
N ASN A 81 -8.02 -1.09 5.17
CA ASN A 81 -8.71 0.05 4.60
C ASN A 81 -10.17 -0.27 4.23
N GLU A 82 -10.42 -1.49 3.76
CA GLU A 82 -11.70 -1.84 3.11
C GLU A 82 -12.55 -2.84 3.91
N VAL A 83 -11.94 -3.65 4.79
CA VAL A 83 -12.63 -4.77 5.47
C VAL A 83 -12.67 -4.59 6.98
N ASP A 84 -11.52 -4.36 7.62
CA ASP A 84 -11.37 -4.29 9.07
C ASP A 84 -10.29 -3.28 9.48
N SER A 85 -10.73 -2.05 9.76
CA SER A 85 -9.85 -0.95 10.18
C SER A 85 -9.20 -1.16 11.56
N THR A 86 -9.64 -2.16 12.34
CA THR A 86 -9.04 -2.48 13.64
C THR A 86 -7.73 -3.26 13.53
N LEU A 87 -7.46 -3.89 12.37
CA LEU A 87 -6.23 -4.64 12.13
C LEU A 87 -5.01 -3.74 12.29
N THR A 88 -4.09 -4.13 13.16
CA THR A 88 -2.92 -3.30 13.52
C THR A 88 -1.59 -3.98 13.16
N PHE A 89 -0.72 -3.25 12.46
CA PHE A 89 0.63 -3.69 12.08
C PHE A 89 1.54 -2.47 11.82
N ARG A 90 2.87 -2.67 11.87
CA ARG A 90 3.85 -1.63 11.55
C ARG A 90 4.24 -1.67 10.07
N ARG A 91 4.35 -0.48 9.45
CA ARG A 91 4.83 -0.29 8.07
C ARG A 91 5.34 1.14 7.85
N SER A 92 6.30 1.33 6.93
CA SER A 92 6.76 2.67 6.53
C SER A 92 7.20 2.73 5.06
N CYS A 93 8.42 2.26 4.73
CA CYS A 93 9.06 2.47 3.42
C CYS A 93 8.27 1.88 2.24
N ARG A 94 7.95 0.57 2.31
CA ARG A 94 7.35 -0.30 1.26
C ARG A 94 8.35 -1.00 0.33
N GLU A 95 9.64 -0.75 0.45
CA GLU A 95 10.70 -1.35 -0.39
C GLU A 95 11.72 -2.20 0.39
N GLY A 96 11.41 -2.54 1.64
CA GLY A 96 12.23 -3.46 2.44
C GLY A 96 13.42 -2.84 3.16
N ILE A 97 13.65 -1.52 3.05
CA ILE A 97 14.84 -0.89 3.65
C ILE A 97 14.73 -0.61 5.15
N CYS A 98 13.54 -0.23 5.65
CA CYS A 98 13.38 0.21 7.05
C CYS A 98 13.20 -0.93 8.08
N GLY A 99 12.90 -2.16 7.63
CA GLY A 99 12.62 -3.29 8.52
C GLY A 99 11.31 -3.24 9.34
N SER A 100 10.49 -2.18 9.24
CA SER A 100 9.33 -2.00 10.14
C SER A 100 8.23 -3.06 10.01
N CYS A 101 8.08 -3.70 8.85
CA CYS A 101 7.03 -4.70 8.57
C CYS A 101 7.52 -6.15 8.71
N ALA A 102 8.50 -6.37 9.58
CA ALA A 102 8.97 -7.71 9.92
C ALA A 102 7.87 -8.49 10.68
N MET A 103 7.54 -9.68 10.16
CA MET A 103 6.53 -10.57 10.73
C MET A 103 6.78 -12.00 10.25
N ASN A 104 6.05 -12.97 10.80
CA ASN A 104 6.12 -14.35 10.35
C ASN A 104 5.02 -14.61 9.30
N ILE A 105 5.42 -15.03 8.11
CA ILE A 105 4.54 -15.32 6.96
C ILE A 105 4.80 -16.76 6.53
N ASP A 106 3.77 -17.60 6.56
CA ASP A 106 3.84 -19.04 6.26
C ASP A 106 4.97 -19.77 7.02
N GLY A 107 5.16 -19.42 8.28
CA GLY A 107 6.17 -20.03 9.15
C GLY A 107 7.57 -19.41 9.05
N ARG A 108 7.81 -18.46 8.14
CA ARG A 108 9.12 -17.82 7.95
C ARG A 108 9.09 -16.34 8.33
N ASN A 109 10.15 -15.87 8.97
CA ASN A 109 10.29 -14.45 9.29
C ASN A 109 10.70 -13.69 8.03
N MET A 110 9.85 -12.78 7.59
CA MET A 110 9.99 -12.05 6.34
C MET A 110 9.56 -10.59 6.52
N LEU A 111 9.87 -9.75 5.54
CA LEU A 111 9.32 -8.40 5.44
C LEU A 111 8.09 -8.44 4.54
N ALA A 112 6.91 -8.08 5.07
CA ALA A 112 5.65 -8.17 4.32
C ALA A 112 5.66 -7.38 3.01
N CYS A 113 6.41 -6.27 2.95
CA CYS A 113 6.48 -5.40 1.77
C CYS A 113 7.25 -5.97 0.57
N ILE A 114 8.08 -6.99 0.77
CA ILE A 114 8.84 -7.64 -0.30
C ILE A 114 8.54 -9.15 -0.38
N THR A 115 7.52 -9.60 0.36
CA THR A 115 7.05 -10.98 0.31
C THR A 115 5.90 -11.06 -0.67
N SER A 116 6.13 -11.69 -1.81
CA SER A 116 5.11 -11.88 -2.85
C SER A 116 4.03 -12.85 -2.41
N ILE A 117 2.79 -12.58 -2.80
CA ILE A 117 1.67 -13.51 -2.68
C ILE A 117 1.79 -14.56 -3.81
N PRO A 118 1.93 -15.85 -3.49
CA PRO A 118 2.08 -16.90 -4.50
C PRO A 118 0.84 -17.01 -5.39
N LYS A 119 1.03 -16.96 -6.71
CA LYS A 119 -0.06 -17.06 -7.72
C LYS A 119 -0.36 -18.50 -8.14
N ASP A 120 0.60 -19.41 -7.93
CA ASP A 120 0.56 -20.83 -8.29
C ASP A 120 -0.23 -21.69 -7.28
N GLN A 121 -0.49 -21.17 -6.08
CA GLN A 121 -1.16 -21.89 -4.99
C GLN A 121 -2.40 -21.15 -4.48
N PRO A 122 -3.45 -20.94 -5.29
CA PRO A 122 -4.61 -20.13 -4.90
C PRO A 122 -5.37 -20.70 -3.70
N THR A 123 -5.44 -22.02 -3.56
CA THR A 123 -6.21 -22.71 -2.50
C THR A 123 -5.51 -22.76 -1.15
N LYS A 124 -4.21 -22.47 -1.09
CA LYS A 124 -3.44 -22.50 0.16
C LYS A 124 -3.63 -21.17 0.90
N ASP A 125 -4.12 -21.21 2.12
CA ASP A 125 -4.22 -20.00 2.95
C ASP A 125 -2.83 -19.44 3.25
N MET A 126 -2.70 -18.10 3.25
CA MET A 126 -1.50 -17.45 3.79
C MET A 126 -1.67 -17.17 5.27
N VAL A 127 -0.72 -17.62 6.08
CA VAL A 127 -0.80 -17.50 7.53
C VAL A 127 0.18 -16.44 8.01
N VAL A 128 -0.31 -15.45 8.76
CA VAL A 128 0.46 -14.30 9.23
C VAL A 128 0.42 -14.21 10.75
N TYR A 129 1.60 -14.25 11.37
CA TYR A 129 1.83 -14.09 12.80
C TYR A 129 2.78 -12.92 13.08
N PRO A 130 2.78 -12.33 14.29
CA PRO A 130 3.86 -11.45 14.72
C PRO A 130 5.21 -12.20 14.73
N LEU A 131 6.30 -11.47 14.96
CA LEU A 131 7.61 -12.10 15.16
C LEU A 131 7.56 -13.12 16.31
N PRO A 132 8.13 -14.32 16.13
CA PRO A 132 8.02 -15.41 17.09
C PRO A 132 8.74 -15.08 18.40
N HIS A 133 8.24 -15.62 19.52
CA HIS A 133 8.81 -15.45 20.86
C HIS A 133 8.97 -14.00 21.35
N MET A 134 8.22 -13.05 20.77
CA MET A 134 8.15 -11.68 21.27
C MET A 134 6.83 -11.42 22.00
N PHE A 135 6.83 -10.53 23.00
CA PHE A 135 5.60 -10.04 23.58
C PHE A 135 4.83 -9.22 22.54
N VAL A 136 3.53 -9.49 22.40
CA VAL A 136 2.66 -8.79 21.46
C VAL A 136 2.02 -7.60 22.16
N VAL A 137 2.12 -6.42 21.55
CA VAL A 137 1.45 -5.20 22.02
C VAL A 137 0.02 -5.13 21.51
N LYS A 138 -0.20 -5.45 20.23
CA LYS A 138 -1.52 -5.57 19.59
C LYS A 138 -1.37 -6.25 18.23
N ASP A 139 -2.23 -7.20 17.90
CA ASP A 139 -2.23 -7.91 16.61
C ASP A 139 -0.81 -8.32 16.13
N LEU A 140 -0.30 -7.73 15.04
CA LEU A 140 0.99 -8.04 14.45
C LEU A 140 2.14 -7.13 14.94
N VAL A 141 1.93 -6.40 16.04
CA VAL A 141 2.90 -5.45 16.59
C VAL A 141 3.61 -6.05 17.81
N PRO A 142 4.86 -6.52 17.67
CA PRO A 142 5.66 -6.96 18.80
C PRO A 142 6.27 -5.78 19.57
N ASP A 143 6.58 -6.02 20.84
CA ASP A 143 7.42 -5.13 21.65
C ASP A 143 8.89 -5.29 21.26
N MET A 144 9.50 -4.21 20.75
CA MET A 144 10.89 -4.17 20.31
C MET A 144 11.84 -3.57 21.35
N THR A 145 11.33 -3.22 22.55
CA THR A 145 12.11 -2.52 23.58
C THR A 145 13.35 -3.29 23.98
N TYR A 146 13.23 -4.61 24.21
CA TYR A 146 14.37 -5.43 24.62
C TYR A 146 15.41 -5.58 23.50
N PHE A 147 14.95 -5.75 22.25
CA PHE A 147 15.83 -5.81 21.08
C PHE A 147 16.70 -4.55 20.96
N TYR A 148 16.11 -3.36 21.10
CA TYR A 148 16.87 -2.10 21.04
C TYR A 148 17.81 -1.91 22.24
N LYS A 149 17.42 -2.37 23.43
CA LYS A 149 18.31 -2.34 24.60
C LYS A 149 19.57 -3.19 24.39
N GLN A 150 19.44 -4.37 23.80
CA GLN A 150 20.59 -5.21 23.47
C GLN A 150 21.50 -4.51 22.45
N TYR A 151 20.93 -3.94 21.38
CA TYR A 151 21.71 -3.19 20.39
C TYR A 151 22.45 -1.99 21.00
N ALA A 152 21.83 -1.26 21.92
CA ALA A 152 22.49 -0.13 22.60
C ALA A 152 23.65 -0.59 23.50
N SER A 153 23.56 -1.77 24.13
CA SER A 153 24.58 -2.28 25.07
C SER A 153 25.95 -2.52 24.44
N ILE A 154 26.00 -2.83 23.14
CA ILE A 154 27.27 -3.04 22.41
C ILE A 154 27.93 -1.73 21.98
N LYS A 155 27.29 -0.58 22.26
CA LYS A 155 27.76 0.76 21.90
C LYS A 155 28.18 0.87 20.42
N PRO A 156 27.25 0.70 19.47
CA PRO A 156 27.54 0.52 18.04
C PRO A 156 27.91 1.85 17.35
N TRP A 157 28.98 2.48 17.83
CA TRP A 157 29.56 3.71 17.30
C TRP A 157 31.08 3.67 17.45
N LEU A 158 31.78 4.51 16.70
CA LEU A 158 33.24 4.59 16.73
C LEU A 158 33.73 5.06 18.11
N GLN A 159 34.60 4.27 18.74
CA GLN A 159 35.25 4.63 20.00
C GLN A 159 36.75 4.80 19.74
N ARG A 160 37.28 5.98 20.02
CA ARG A 160 38.72 6.27 19.96
C ARG A 160 39.30 6.33 21.35
N LYS A 161 40.58 5.98 21.46
CA LYS A 161 41.36 6.09 22.70
C LYS A 161 41.75 7.54 22.99
N ASP A 162 42.06 8.29 21.94
CA ASP A 162 42.59 9.65 22.08
C ASP A 162 41.48 10.66 22.35
N THR A 163 41.68 11.49 23.37
CA THR A 163 40.85 12.66 23.66
C THR A 163 41.15 13.76 22.67
N LEU A 164 40.12 14.20 21.95
CA LEU A 164 40.23 15.22 20.92
C LEU A 164 39.56 16.51 21.40
N GLU A 165 40.12 17.63 20.95
CA GLU A 165 39.47 18.93 21.04
C GLU A 165 38.10 18.89 20.32
N PRO A 166 37.01 19.36 20.96
CA PRO A 166 35.71 19.44 20.32
C PRO A 166 35.78 20.27 19.02
N ASN A 167 35.04 19.85 17.99
CA ASN A 167 34.87 20.57 16.72
C ASN A 167 36.12 20.70 15.82
N LYS A 168 37.15 19.89 16.03
CA LYS A 168 38.29 19.80 15.10
C LYS A 168 38.18 18.54 14.23
N GLU A 169 38.28 18.72 12.91
CA GLU A 169 38.40 17.62 11.96
C GLU A 169 39.70 16.85 12.20
N ILE A 170 39.71 15.58 11.80
CA ILE A 170 40.85 14.68 12.00
C ILE A 170 41.35 14.27 10.65
N LEU A 171 42.61 14.59 10.40
CA LEU A 171 43.28 14.19 9.18
C LEU A 171 43.53 12.68 9.23
N GLN A 172 43.12 11.99 8.17
CA GLN A 172 43.54 10.62 7.87
C GLN A 172 44.68 10.71 6.87
N SER A 173 45.79 10.00 7.10
CA SER A 173 46.88 9.95 6.13
C SER A 173 46.58 8.91 5.05
N PRO A 174 47.15 9.02 3.83
CA PRO A 174 46.92 8.05 2.76
C PRO A 174 47.42 6.63 3.04
N GLU A 175 48.31 6.46 4.01
CA GLU A 175 48.88 5.16 4.40
C GLU A 175 47.97 4.34 5.35
N GLU A 176 46.92 4.97 5.91
CA GLU A 176 45.91 4.37 6.80
C GLU A 176 44.56 4.19 6.08
#